data_AF-Q9KFW4-F1
#
_entry.id   AF-Q9KFW4-F1
#
_cell.length_a   1.000
_cell.length_b   1.000
_cell.length_c   1.000
_cell.angle_alpha   90.00
_cell.angle_beta   90.00
_cell.angle_gamma   90.00
#
_symmetry.space_group_name_H-M   'P 1'
#
loop_
_entity.id
_entity.type
_entity.pdbx_description
1 polymer ?
#
loop_
_entity_poly.entity_id
_entity_poly.type
_entity_poly.pdbx_seq_one_letter_code
_entity_poly.pdbx_strand_id
1 'polypeptide(L)'
;MARKHLLTEAHLHRKQLRRMAVVGISIALVGGLPLAIVGAHSWELSPIATGLIQAIHIMSGIAGGCAYAALFGLLGPVVNRSALAIRALVALGKRSFTFYVFNETMLVLLLSPVALGLGGGLHSTGAAVTAILIWLTAVGLAFLLEKKNMRGPLEVLLRWLLDRNAPKLKQTQA
;
A
#
# COMPACT_ATOMS: atom_id res chain seq x y z
N MET A 1 -7.65 17.46 0.00
CA MET A 1 -6.34 17.61 -0.68
C MET A 1 -6.43 17.59 -2.22
N ALA A 2 -7.60 17.81 -2.84
CA ALA A 2 -7.78 17.77 -4.31
C ALA A 2 -7.88 19.17 -4.96
N ARG A 3 -7.82 20.26 -4.17
CA ARG A 3 -8.05 21.64 -4.65
C ARG A 3 -6.79 22.50 -4.73
N LYS A 4 -5.63 21.94 -4.42
CA LYS A 4 -4.32 22.60 -4.59
C LYS A 4 -3.45 21.60 -5.35
N HIS A 5 -2.93 22.01 -6.51
CA HIS A 5 -2.08 21.27 -7.46
C HIS A 5 -0.72 20.80 -6.87
N LEU A 6 -0.67 20.43 -5.58
CA LEU A 6 0.52 20.07 -4.82
C LEU A 6 1.26 18.84 -5.37
N LEU A 7 0.58 17.95 -6.10
CA LEU A 7 1.18 16.76 -6.71
C LEU A 7 1.61 16.98 -8.17
N THR A 8 1.07 17.98 -8.85
CA THR A 8 1.45 18.38 -10.21
C THR A 8 2.63 19.36 -10.20
N GLU A 9 2.77 20.17 -9.15
CA GLU A 9 3.83 21.17 -8.98
C GLU A 9 4.80 20.79 -7.84
N ALA A 10 5.27 19.53 -7.84
CA ALA A 10 6.21 19.02 -6.85
C ALA A 10 7.55 19.82 -6.80
N HIS A 11 7.88 20.55 -7.86
CA HIS A 11 9.08 21.37 -7.97
C HIS A 11 9.02 22.66 -7.12
N LEU A 12 7.83 23.26 -6.94
CA LEU A 12 7.66 24.52 -6.18
C LEU A 12 7.57 24.31 -4.66
N HIS A 13 7.24 23.10 -4.19
CA HIS A 13 6.91 22.85 -2.78
C HIS A 13 7.83 21.81 -2.09
N ARG A 14 9.05 21.56 -2.61
CA ARG A 14 10.00 20.57 -2.06
C ARG A 14 10.26 20.72 -0.55
N LYS A 15 10.38 21.95 -0.04
CA LYS A 15 10.58 22.21 1.40
C LYS A 15 9.37 21.77 2.25
N GLN A 16 8.15 22.00 1.75
CA GLN A 16 6.92 21.59 2.42
C GLN A 16 6.74 20.08 2.38
N LEU A 17 6.99 19.43 1.23
CA LEU A 17 6.98 17.98 1.11
C LEU A 17 7.99 17.33 2.05
N ARG A 18 9.22 17.87 2.14
CA ARG A 18 10.24 17.38 3.08
C ARG A 18 9.78 17.52 4.53
N ARG A 19 9.17 18.65 4.90
CA ARG A 19 8.65 18.86 6.25
C ARG A 19 7.53 17.87 6.57
N MET A 20 6.58 17.66 5.65
CA MET A 20 5.52 16.67 5.81
C MET A 20 6.07 15.24 5.95
N ALA A 21 7.07 14.88 5.13
CA ALA A 21 7.72 13.59 5.21
C ALA A 21 8.40 13.39 6.58
N VAL A 22 9.24 14.33 7.01
CA VAL A 22 9.96 14.24 8.29
C VAL A 22 8.97 14.20 9.47
N VAL A 23 8.04 15.16 9.54
CA VAL A 23 7.10 15.24 10.66
C VAL A 23 6.18 14.01 10.71
N GLY A 24 5.63 13.59 9.58
CA GLY A 24 4.74 12.44 9.55
C GLY A 24 5.45 11.11 9.82
N ILE A 25 6.71 10.93 9.35
CA ILE A 25 7.53 9.76 9.72
C ILE A 25 7.83 9.78 11.21
N SER A 26 8.24 10.92 11.79
CA SER A 26 8.50 11.03 13.23
C SER A 26 7.26 10.69 14.06
N ILE A 27 6.07 11.20 13.67
CA ILE A 27 4.81 10.89 14.36
C ILE A 27 4.49 9.39 14.25
N ALA A 28 4.61 8.80 13.06
CA ALA A 28 4.33 7.37 12.85
C ALA A 28 5.29 6.47 13.63
N LEU A 29 6.58 6.84 13.69
CA LEU A 29 7.58 6.13 14.49
C LEU A 29 7.25 6.21 15.98
N VAL A 30 7.02 7.41 16.52
CA VAL A 30 6.69 7.59 17.95
C VAL A 30 5.37 6.90 18.31
N GLY A 31 4.36 6.93 17.43
CA GLY A 31 3.08 6.26 17.68
C GLY A 31 3.13 4.73 17.54
N GLY A 32 4.03 4.19 16.72
CA GLY A 32 4.23 2.74 16.57
C GLY A 32 5.23 2.13 17.56
N LEU A 33 6.12 2.93 18.15
CA LEU A 33 7.18 2.46 19.05
C LEU A 33 6.64 1.71 20.28
N PRO A 34 5.60 2.20 21.00
CA PRO A 34 5.10 1.51 22.17
C PRO A 34 4.55 0.12 21.83
N LEU A 35 3.83 -0.01 20.72
CA LEU A 35 3.28 -1.28 20.26
C LEU A 35 4.39 -2.28 19.90
N ALA A 36 5.45 -1.80 19.23
CA ALA A 36 6.62 -2.63 18.88
C ALA A 36 7.36 -3.14 20.13
N ILE A 37 7.53 -2.30 21.15
CA ILE A 37 8.19 -2.68 22.42
C ILE A 37 7.37 -3.73 23.16
N VAL A 38 6.05 -3.51 23.30
CA VAL A 38 5.13 -4.44 23.97
C VAL A 38 5.15 -5.80 23.27
N GLY A 39 5.07 -5.81 21.93
CA GLY A 39 5.13 -7.03 21.15
C GLY A 39 6.45 -7.77 21.24
N ALA A 40 7.58 -7.05 21.36
CA ALA A 40 8.92 -7.65 21.46
C ALA A 40 9.21 -8.26 22.85
N HIS A 41 8.66 -7.68 23.92
CA HIS A 41 8.90 -8.12 25.30
C HIS A 41 7.78 -9.00 25.88
N SER A 42 6.77 -9.34 25.08
CA SER A 42 5.59 -10.13 25.51
C SER A 42 4.95 -9.58 26.79
N TRP A 43 4.89 -8.25 26.93
CA TRP A 43 4.29 -7.65 28.11
C TRP A 43 2.77 -7.78 28.07
N GLU A 44 2.20 -8.35 29.13
CA GLU A 44 0.76 -8.38 29.33
C GLU A 44 0.30 -7.05 29.93
N LEU A 45 -0.31 -6.20 29.11
CA LEU A 45 -0.96 -4.96 29.56
C LEU A 45 -2.44 -5.18 29.83
N SER A 46 -3.00 -4.36 30.71
CA SER A 46 -4.45 -4.25 30.89
C SER A 46 -5.15 -3.97 29.55
N PRO A 47 -6.33 -4.56 29.29
CA PRO A 47 -7.07 -4.37 28.03
C PRO A 47 -7.25 -2.90 27.63
N ILE A 48 -7.44 -2.01 28.61
CA ILE A 48 -7.59 -0.56 28.39
C ILE A 48 -6.29 0.04 27.84
N ALA A 49 -5.15 -0.31 28.43
CA ALA A 49 -3.85 0.21 28.01
C ALA A 49 -3.48 -0.30 26.60
N THR A 50 -3.74 -1.58 26.31
CA THR A 50 -3.57 -2.16 24.97
C THR A 50 -4.43 -1.45 23.94
N GLY A 51 -5.70 -1.18 24.26
CA GLY A 51 -6.61 -0.44 23.39
C GLY A 51 -6.14 0.98 23.08
N LEU A 52 -5.65 1.72 24.09
CA LEU A 52 -5.12 3.07 23.92
C LEU A 52 -3.85 3.09 23.05
N ILE A 53 -2.91 2.17 23.29
CA ILE A 53 -1.70 2.04 22.48
C ILE A 53 -2.05 1.73 21.02
N GLN A 54 -3.01 0.83 20.78
CA GLN A 54 -3.50 0.52 19.44
C GLN A 54 -4.16 1.74 18.77
N ALA A 55 -4.97 2.50 19.50
CA ALA A 55 -5.59 3.71 18.96
C ALA A 55 -4.54 4.75 18.54
N ILE A 56 -3.51 4.98 19.38
CA ILE A 56 -2.39 5.86 19.07
C ILE A 56 -1.65 5.38 17.81
N HIS A 57 -1.37 4.09 17.72
CA HIS A 57 -0.73 3.49 16.55
C HIS A 57 -1.53 3.75 15.27
N ILE A 58 -2.84 3.45 15.27
CA ILE A 58 -3.73 3.66 14.13
C ILE A 58 -3.77 5.13 13.71
N MET A 59 -3.95 6.05 14.67
CA MET A 59 -4.01 7.49 14.40
C MET A 59 -2.69 8.03 13.84
N SER A 60 -1.55 7.59 14.41
CA SER A 60 -0.23 7.97 13.93
C SER A 60 0.05 7.44 12.52
N GLY A 61 -0.56 6.31 12.15
CA GLY A 61 -0.51 5.73 10.81
C GLY A 61 -1.06 6.65 9.72
N ILE A 62 -2.07 7.48 10.03
CA ILE A 62 -2.61 8.48 9.07
C ILE A 62 -1.54 9.50 8.70
N ALA A 63 -0.78 9.98 9.68
CA ALA A 63 0.35 10.87 9.44
C ALA A 63 1.46 10.17 8.64
N GLY A 64 1.70 8.88 8.94
CA GLY A 64 2.62 8.02 8.18
C GLY A 64 2.22 7.89 6.70
N GLY A 65 0.94 7.68 6.40
CA GLY A 65 0.43 7.62 5.02
C GLY A 65 0.63 8.93 4.26
N CYS A 66 0.40 10.08 4.90
CA CYS A 66 0.67 11.39 4.31
C CYS A 66 2.17 11.60 4.04
N ALA A 67 3.03 11.17 4.97
CA ALA A 67 4.47 11.23 4.79
C ALA A 67 4.97 10.32 3.65
N TYR A 68 4.38 9.12 3.53
CA TYR A 68 4.67 8.20 2.42
C TYR A 68 4.36 8.86 1.08
N ALA A 69 3.17 9.46 0.92
CA ALA A 69 2.82 10.19 -0.30
C ALA A 69 3.79 11.36 -0.59
N ALA A 70 4.17 12.11 0.45
CA ALA A 70 5.15 13.20 0.30
C ALA A 70 6.53 12.68 -0.14
N LEU A 71 6.97 11.53 0.37
CA LEU A 71 8.22 10.89 -0.02
C LEU A 71 8.20 10.46 -1.50
N PHE A 72 7.10 9.86 -1.99
CA PHE A 72 6.97 9.54 -3.42
C PHE A 72 6.98 10.80 -4.30
N GLY A 73 6.37 11.89 -3.84
CA GLY A 73 6.45 13.19 -4.51
C GLY A 73 7.88 13.73 -4.61
N LEU A 74 8.72 13.51 -3.60
CA LEU A 74 10.13 13.89 -3.59
C LEU A 74 11.02 12.96 -4.43
N LEU A 75 10.72 11.65 -4.43
CA LEU A 75 11.49 10.64 -5.16
C LEU A 75 11.18 10.63 -6.66
N GLY A 76 9.96 10.98 -7.05
CA GLY A 76 9.50 10.93 -8.44
C GLY A 76 10.44 11.59 -9.47
N PRO A 77 11.01 12.78 -9.20
CA PRO A 77 11.94 13.45 -10.11
C PRO A 77 13.37 12.88 -10.15
N VAL A 78 13.81 12.19 -9.10
CA VAL A 78 15.20 11.69 -8.97
C VAL A 78 15.35 10.23 -9.40
N VAL A 79 14.24 9.49 -9.48
CA VAL A 79 14.24 8.08 -9.83
C VAL A 79 14.44 7.86 -11.33
N ASN A 80 15.38 6.98 -11.68
CA ASN A 80 15.59 6.54 -13.06
C ASN A 80 14.41 5.66 -13.53
N ARG A 81 13.57 6.21 -14.40
CA ARG A 81 12.38 5.53 -14.95
C ARG A 81 12.71 4.34 -15.86
N SER A 82 13.92 4.29 -16.41
CA SER A 82 14.36 3.18 -17.26
C SER A 82 14.79 1.94 -16.46
N ALA A 83 15.09 2.10 -15.17
CA ALA A 83 15.52 1.01 -14.31
C ALA A 83 14.45 -0.09 -14.24
N LEU A 84 14.89 -1.34 -14.40
CA LEU A 84 14.00 -2.51 -14.46
C LEU A 84 13.08 -2.59 -13.23
N ALA A 85 13.63 -2.38 -12.04
CA ALA A 85 12.87 -2.39 -10.78
C ALA A 85 11.75 -1.33 -10.78
N ILE A 86 12.03 -0.12 -11.26
CA ILE A 86 11.04 0.95 -11.35
C ILE A 86 9.95 0.62 -12.36
N ARG A 87 10.33 0.04 -13.51
CA ARG A 87 9.35 -0.43 -14.51
C ARG A 87 8.46 -1.54 -13.95
N ALA A 88 9.01 -2.48 -13.18
CA ALA A 88 8.25 -3.55 -12.54
C ALA A 88 7.28 -2.99 -11.48
N LEU A 89 7.73 -2.05 -10.65
CA LEU A 89 6.86 -1.36 -9.69
C LEU A 89 5.75 -0.55 -10.36
N VAL A 90 6.06 0.14 -11.47
CA VAL A 90 5.05 0.85 -12.27
C VAL A 90 4.04 -0.14 -12.89
N ALA A 91 4.51 -1.29 -13.38
CA ALA A 91 3.66 -2.34 -13.92
C ALA A 91 2.69 -2.91 -12.86
N LEU A 92 3.18 -3.10 -11.62
CA LEU A 92 2.36 -3.48 -10.47
C LEU A 92 1.32 -2.40 -10.16
N GLY A 93 1.74 -1.13 -10.09
CA GLY A 93 0.86 0.00 -9.81
C GLY A 93 -0.27 0.18 -10.84
N LYS A 94 0.00 -0.07 -12.13
CA LYS A 94 -1.02 -0.07 -13.21
C LYS A 94 -2.11 -1.14 -13.03
N ARG A 95 -1.86 -2.16 -12.21
CA ARG A 95 -2.70 -3.34 -11.97
C ARG A 95 -2.89 -3.57 -10.47
N SER A 96 -2.96 -2.48 -9.71
CA SER A 96 -2.94 -2.51 -8.26
C SER A 96 -4.12 -3.25 -7.66
N PHE A 97 -5.30 -3.21 -8.28
CA PHE A 97 -6.49 -3.89 -7.78
C PHE A 97 -6.37 -5.41 -7.96
N THR A 98 -5.91 -5.87 -9.14
CA THR A 98 -5.61 -7.29 -9.36
C THR A 98 -4.61 -7.80 -8.34
N PHE A 99 -3.49 -7.10 -8.16
CA PHE A 99 -2.42 -7.59 -7.29
C PHE A 99 -2.69 -7.38 -5.79
N TYR A 100 -3.54 -6.43 -5.43
CA TYR A 100 -4.08 -6.33 -4.08
C TYR A 100 -4.87 -7.59 -3.73
N VAL A 101 -5.85 -7.97 -4.57
CA VAL A 101 -6.65 -9.18 -4.35
C VAL A 101 -5.77 -10.43 -4.38
N PHE A 102 -4.79 -10.50 -5.28
CA PHE A 102 -3.82 -11.60 -5.30
C PHE A 102 -3.05 -11.72 -3.99
N ASN A 103 -2.47 -10.62 -3.48
CA ASN A 103 -1.70 -10.63 -2.24
C ASN A 103 -2.55 -11.06 -1.05
N GLU A 104 -3.75 -10.49 -0.90
CA GLU A 104 -4.70 -10.85 0.17
C GLU A 104 -5.12 -12.32 0.07
N THR A 105 -5.44 -12.79 -1.14
CA THR A 105 -5.81 -14.20 -1.37
C THR A 105 -4.67 -15.13 -1.00
N MET A 106 -3.43 -14.84 -1.42
CA MET A 106 -2.26 -15.65 -1.08
C MET A 106 -1.99 -15.65 0.43
N LEU A 107 -2.08 -14.49 1.09
CA LEU A 107 -1.91 -14.40 2.54
C LEU A 107 -2.97 -15.21 3.29
N VAL A 108 -4.25 -15.09 2.91
CA VAL A 108 -5.34 -15.87 3.52
C VAL A 108 -5.12 -17.36 3.27
N LEU A 109 -4.81 -17.78 2.05
CA LEU A 109 -4.59 -19.20 1.74
C LEU A 109 -3.41 -19.79 2.52
N LEU A 110 -2.32 -19.05 2.66
CA LEU A 110 -1.11 -19.53 3.34
C LEU A 110 -1.25 -19.49 4.87
N LEU A 111 -1.75 -18.39 5.41
CA LEU A 111 -1.72 -18.14 6.86
C LEU A 111 -3.00 -18.59 7.57
N SER A 112 -4.14 -18.67 6.88
CA SER A 112 -5.41 -19.06 7.52
C SER A 112 -5.35 -20.51 8.00
N PRO A 113 -5.76 -20.78 9.27
CA PRO A 113 -5.90 -22.14 9.79
C PRO A 113 -6.83 -23.03 8.97
N VAL A 114 -7.82 -22.44 8.28
CA VAL A 114 -8.83 -23.17 7.49
C VAL A 114 -8.32 -23.51 6.08
N ALA A 115 -7.21 -22.91 5.65
CA ALA A 115 -6.58 -23.18 4.36
C ALA A 115 -5.31 -24.02 4.55
N LEU A 116 -4.11 -23.44 4.40
CA LEU A 116 -2.84 -24.17 4.58
C LEU A 116 -2.30 -24.11 6.01
N GLY A 117 -2.82 -23.20 6.86
CA GLY A 117 -2.52 -23.16 8.29
C GLY A 117 -1.07 -22.84 8.66
N LEU A 118 -0.25 -22.32 7.73
CA LEU A 118 1.16 -22.02 8.01
C LEU A 118 1.31 -20.93 9.07
N GLY A 119 0.28 -20.10 9.28
CA GLY A 119 0.29 -19.04 10.28
C GLY A 119 0.44 -19.53 11.73
N GLY A 120 -0.01 -20.74 12.05
CA GLY A 120 0.06 -21.28 13.42
C GLY A 120 1.48 -21.62 13.89
N GLY A 121 2.40 -21.90 12.97
CA GLY A 121 3.79 -22.23 13.26
C GLY A 121 4.80 -21.13 12.92
N LEU A 122 4.36 -20.05 12.28
CA LEU A 122 5.23 -18.96 11.85
C LEU A 122 5.36 -17.90 12.94
N HIS A 123 6.61 -17.64 13.36
CA HIS A 123 6.92 -16.44 14.13
C HIS A 123 6.76 -15.18 13.27
N SER A 124 6.70 -14.00 13.89
CA SER A 124 6.49 -12.71 13.19
C SER A 124 7.46 -12.49 12.01
N THR A 125 8.71 -12.91 12.15
CA THR A 125 9.71 -12.85 11.07
C THR A 125 9.34 -13.75 9.89
N GLY A 126 8.88 -14.98 10.15
CA GLY A 126 8.49 -15.92 9.11
C GLY A 126 7.26 -15.45 8.33
N ALA A 127 6.29 -14.85 9.03
CA ALA A 127 5.14 -14.20 8.40
C ALA A 127 5.59 -13.03 7.51
N ALA A 128 6.53 -12.19 7.97
CA ALA A 128 7.06 -11.08 7.19
C ALA A 128 7.81 -11.55 5.92
N VAL A 129 8.65 -12.57 6.03
CA VAL A 129 9.35 -13.17 4.87
C VAL A 129 8.34 -13.72 3.86
N THR A 130 7.32 -14.43 4.33
CA THR A 130 6.24 -14.96 3.49
C THR A 130 5.53 -13.84 2.72
N ALA A 131 5.17 -12.75 3.41
CA ALA A 131 4.54 -11.59 2.79
C ALA A 131 5.44 -10.94 1.73
N ILE A 132 6.74 -10.82 1.99
CA ILE A 132 7.71 -10.29 1.02
C ILE A 132 7.78 -11.19 -0.23
N LEU A 133 7.81 -12.52 -0.06
CA LEU A 133 7.85 -13.46 -1.19
C LEU A 133 6.58 -13.38 -2.05
N ILE A 134 5.41 -13.30 -1.42
CA ILE A 134 4.13 -13.08 -2.13
C ILE A 134 4.19 -11.77 -2.91
N TRP A 135 4.65 -10.69 -2.29
CA TRP A 135 4.75 -9.39 -2.93
C TRP A 135 5.74 -9.38 -4.10
N LEU A 136 6.92 -10.01 -3.96
CA LEU A 136 7.88 -10.15 -5.05
C LEU A 136 7.30 -10.97 -6.22
N THR A 137 6.53 -12.00 -5.90
CA THR A 137 5.81 -12.80 -6.91
C THR A 137 4.81 -11.92 -7.66
N ALA A 138 4.04 -11.08 -6.95
CA ALA A 138 3.12 -10.12 -7.56
C ALA A 138 3.85 -9.13 -8.47
N VAL A 139 5.00 -8.58 -8.05
CA VAL A 139 5.85 -7.70 -8.87
C VAL A 139 6.30 -8.40 -10.16
N GLY A 140 6.76 -9.66 -10.04
CA GLY A 140 7.19 -10.47 -11.18
C GLY A 140 6.04 -10.73 -12.17
N LEU A 141 4.89 -11.17 -11.67
CA LEU A 141 3.69 -11.40 -12.47
C LEU A 141 3.19 -10.11 -13.15
N ALA A 142 3.19 -8.99 -12.42
CA ALA A 142 2.81 -7.70 -12.99
C ALA A 142 3.73 -7.28 -14.13
N PHE A 143 5.03 -7.50 -13.96
CA PHE A 143 6.02 -7.22 -14.99
C PHE A 143 5.87 -8.13 -16.22
N LEU A 144 5.50 -9.41 -16.03
CA LEU A 144 5.17 -10.32 -17.12
C LEU A 144 3.92 -9.86 -17.90
N LEU A 145 2.87 -9.42 -17.20
CA LEU A 145 1.69 -8.85 -17.83
C LEU A 145 2.01 -7.55 -18.60
N GLU A 146 2.91 -6.73 -18.08
CA GLU A 146 3.41 -5.54 -18.77
C GLU A 146 4.14 -5.90 -20.06
N LYS A 147 5.03 -6.89 -20.04
CA LYS A 147 5.71 -7.38 -21.26
C LYS A 147 4.72 -7.90 -22.31
N LYS A 148 3.61 -8.49 -21.88
CA LYS A 148 2.53 -8.98 -22.77
C LYS A 148 1.52 -7.89 -23.16
N ASN A 149 1.70 -6.64 -22.73
CA ASN A 149 0.73 -5.54 -22.89
C ASN A 149 -0.69 -5.88 -22.38
N MET A 150 -0.80 -6.77 -21.39
CA MET A 150 -2.07 -7.22 -20.83
C MET A 150 -2.48 -6.37 -19.64
N ARG A 151 -3.77 -6.04 -19.53
CA ARG A 151 -4.34 -5.40 -18.33
C ARG A 151 -4.53 -6.43 -17.21
N GLY A 152 -4.65 -5.96 -15.96
CA GLY A 152 -4.98 -6.83 -14.84
C GLY A 152 -6.42 -7.36 -14.99
N PRO A 153 -6.68 -8.67 -14.78
CA PRO A 153 -8.00 -9.27 -15.01
C PRO A 153 -9.11 -8.62 -14.18
N LEU A 154 -8.83 -8.28 -12.92
CA LEU A 154 -9.83 -7.69 -12.03
C LEU A 154 -10.11 -6.23 -12.38
N GLU A 155 -9.12 -5.46 -12.87
CA GLU A 155 -9.39 -4.12 -13.39
C GLU A 155 -10.29 -4.16 -14.62
N VAL A 156 -10.13 -5.16 -15.48
CA VAL A 156 -11.00 -5.36 -16.65
C VAL A 156 -12.42 -5.68 -16.20
N LEU A 157 -12.58 -6.59 -15.23
CA LEU A 157 -13.88 -6.92 -14.65
C LEU A 157 -14.54 -5.69 -14.01
N LEU A 158 -13.79 -4.92 -13.23
CA LEU A 158 -14.28 -3.71 -12.58
C LEU A 158 -14.76 -2.68 -13.60
N ARG A 159 -13.97 -2.41 -14.65
CA ARG A 159 -14.37 -1.49 -15.73
C ARG A 159 -15.63 -1.96 -16.43
N TRP A 160 -15.70 -3.25 -16.75
CA TRP A 160 -16.89 -3.84 -17.36
C TRP A 160 -18.14 -3.68 -16.50
N LEU A 161 -18.04 -3.91 -15.19
CA LEU A 161 -19.16 -3.71 -14.25
C LEU A 161 -19.60 -2.24 -14.16
N LEU A 162 -18.65 -1.30 -14.17
CA LEU A 162 -18.94 0.13 -14.15
C LEU A 162 -19.60 0.59 -15.45
N ASP A 163 -19.09 0.16 -16.60
CA ASP A 163 -19.64 0.50 -17.91
C ASP A 163 -21.05 -0.07 -18.11
N ARG A 164 -21.32 -1.28 -17.59
CA ARG A 164 -22.66 -1.90 -17.62
C ARG A 164 -23.70 -1.10 -16.84
N ASN A 165 -23.30 -0.47 -15.74
CA ASN A 165 -24.21 0.25 -14.83
C ASN A 165 -24.20 1.78 -15.06
N ALA A 166 -23.45 2.28 -16.04
CA ALA A 166 -23.46 3.70 -16.36
C ALA A 166 -24.84 4.09 -16.93
N PRO A 167 -25.59 5.04 -16.31
CA PRO A 167 -26.80 5.56 -16.91
C PRO A 167 -26.43 6.18 -18.26
N LYS A 168 -27.16 5.81 -19.33
CA LYS A 168 -27.01 6.43 -20.65
C LYS A 168 -27.28 7.92 -20.47
N LEU A 169 -26.22 8.72 -20.35
CA LEU A 169 -26.33 10.18 -20.43
C LEU A 169 -26.88 10.47 -21.81
N LYS A 170 -28.18 10.78 -21.88
CA LYS A 170 -28.81 11.30 -23.10
C LYS A 170 -27.94 12.48 -23.54
N GLN A 171 -27.29 12.31 -24.68
CA GLN A 171 -26.69 13.43 -25.39
C GLN A 171 -27.86 14.33 -25.80
N THR A 172 -28.15 15.34 -24.98
CA THR A 172 -29.00 16.45 -25.38
C THR A 172 -28.21 17.24 -26.40
N GLN A 173 -28.47 16.95 -27.67
CA GLN A 173 -28.28 17.93 -28.74
C GLN A 173 -29.26 19.07 -28.49
N ALA A 174 -28.71 20.28 -28.36
CA ALA A 174 -29.39 21.54 -28.66
C ALA A 174 -28.31 22.53 -29.10
#